data_AF-A0A531MHC2-F1
#
_entry.id   AF-A0A531MHC2-F1
#
_cell.length_a   1.000
_cell.length_b   1.000
_cell.length_c   1.000
_cell.angle_alpha   90.00
_cell.angle_beta   90.00
_cell.angle_gamma   90.00
#
_symmetry.space_group_name_H-M   'P 1'
#
loop_
_entity.id
_entity.type
_entity.pdbx_description
1 polymer ?
#
loop_
_entity_poly.entity_id
_entity_poly.type
_entity_poly.pdbx_seq_one_letter_code
_entity_poly.pdbx_strand_id
1 'polypeptide(L)'
;MRENQSDVFDLFSEIYTNAAQEEISLQQFLLACREDKSMYASAPERMVAAIGQPNLIDTSKDERLGRIFSNRTVKVYPSFADFYGMEDTIERIAGYFRYASQGLEERKQILYLLGPVGGGKSSLAERLKKLMEQRPIYTLKAG
;
A
#
# COMPACT_ATOMS: atom_id res chain seq x y z
N MET A 1 -7.22 27.61 -34.53
CA MET A 1 -7.10 26.14 -34.44
C MET A 1 -5.62 25.74 -34.44
N ARG A 2 -4.91 25.97 -33.32
CA ARG A 2 -3.56 25.44 -33.05
C ARG A 2 -3.27 25.51 -31.55
N GLU A 3 -3.77 24.54 -30.79
CA GLU A 3 -3.37 24.26 -29.41
C GLU A 3 -3.40 22.73 -29.28
N ASN A 4 -2.24 22.11 -29.00
CA ASN A 4 -2.06 20.77 -28.37
C ASN A 4 -0.70 20.10 -28.60
N GLN A 5 0.27 20.71 -29.30
CA GLN A 5 1.56 20.02 -29.49
C GLN A 5 2.50 20.12 -28.29
N SER A 6 2.58 21.26 -27.58
CA SER A 6 3.46 21.41 -26.41
C SER A 6 3.02 20.52 -25.24
N ASP A 7 1.72 20.44 -24.97
CA ASP A 7 1.16 19.73 -23.82
C ASP A 7 1.48 18.22 -23.82
N VAL A 8 1.54 17.59 -24.99
CA VAL A 8 1.90 16.17 -25.12
C VAL A 8 3.40 15.95 -24.91
N PHE A 9 4.26 16.83 -25.42
CA PHE A 9 5.72 16.71 -25.22
C PHE A 9 6.13 17.05 -23.79
N ASP A 10 5.47 18.03 -23.17
CA ASP A 10 5.68 18.40 -21.77
C ASP A 10 5.21 17.26 -20.85
N LEU A 11 4.03 16.68 -21.10
CA LEU A 11 3.54 15.50 -20.37
C LEU A 11 4.46 14.29 -20.56
N PHE A 12 4.95 14.03 -21.78
CA PHE A 12 5.93 12.97 -22.02
C PHE A 12 7.23 13.23 -21.27
N SER A 13 7.76 14.47 -21.31
CA SER A 13 8.98 14.83 -20.61
C SER A 13 8.82 14.71 -19.10
N GLU A 14 7.69 15.11 -18.54
CA GLU A 14 7.37 15.00 -17.12
C GLU A 14 7.21 13.54 -16.67
N ILE A 15 6.60 12.68 -17.50
CA ILE A 15 6.55 11.23 -17.25
C ILE A 15 7.94 10.60 -17.30
N TYR A 16 8.79 10.99 -18.27
CA TYR A 16 10.17 10.51 -18.38
C TYR A 16 11.07 11.02 -17.25
N THR A 17 10.84 12.25 -16.77
CA THR A 17 11.60 12.85 -15.67
C THR A 17 11.18 12.25 -14.34
N ASN A 18 9.89 11.96 -14.14
CA ASN A 18 9.40 11.20 -12.99
C ASN A 18 9.83 9.73 -13.03
N ALA A 19 10.09 9.18 -14.22
CA ALA A 19 10.70 7.87 -14.41
C ALA A 19 12.24 7.91 -14.40
N ALA A 20 12.87 9.09 -14.29
CA ALA A 20 14.30 9.21 -14.15
C ALA A 20 14.67 8.64 -12.78
N GLN A 21 15.09 7.38 -12.80
CA GLN A 21 15.56 6.67 -11.61
C GLN A 21 16.67 7.50 -10.99
N GLU A 22 16.45 7.99 -9.76
CA GLU A 22 17.50 8.69 -9.03
C GLU A 22 18.64 7.71 -8.75
N GLU A 23 19.81 8.02 -9.31
CA GLU A 23 21.02 7.24 -9.09
C GLU A 23 21.73 7.73 -7.83
N ILE A 24 22.07 6.78 -6.96
CA ILE A 24 22.83 7.02 -5.75
C ILE A 24 24.04 6.10 -5.72
N SER A 25 25.20 6.59 -5.28
CA SER A 25 26.36 5.72 -5.11
C SER A 25 26.13 4.70 -4.00
N LEU A 26 26.79 3.54 -4.09
CA LEU A 26 26.74 2.52 -3.04
C LEU A 26 27.10 3.10 -1.66
N GLN A 27 28.12 3.97 -1.60
CA GLN A 27 28.53 4.61 -0.36
C GLN A 27 27.43 5.49 0.24
N GLN A 28 26.78 6.33 -0.58
CA GLN A 28 25.68 7.17 -0.12
C GLN A 28 24.48 6.32 0.32
N PHE A 29 24.15 5.25 -0.41
CA PHE A 29 23.10 4.31 0.00
C PHE A 29 23.40 3.68 1.36
N LEU A 30 24.62 3.16 1.57
CA LEU A 30 25.03 2.56 2.85
C LEU A 30 25.01 3.57 4.01
N LEU A 31 25.42 4.82 3.77
CA LEU A 31 25.32 5.89 4.76
C LEU A 31 23.86 6.21 5.11
N ALA A 32 22.98 6.25 4.11
CA ALA A 32 21.57 6.52 4.33
C ALA A 32 20.84 5.36 5.05
N CYS A 33 21.23 4.10 4.82
CA CYS A 33 20.72 2.94 5.57
C CYS A 33 20.95 3.06 7.08
N ARG A 34 21.96 3.83 7.52
CA ARG A 34 22.20 4.08 8.95
C ARG A 34 21.09 4.92 9.58
N GLU A 35 20.57 5.89 8.83
CA GLU A 35 19.60 6.88 9.30
C GLU A 35 18.16 6.44 9.01
N ASP A 36 17.93 5.76 7.89
CA ASP A 36 16.61 5.34 7.45
C ASP A 36 16.54 3.84 7.14
N LYS A 37 15.78 3.12 7.97
CA LYS A 37 15.51 1.69 7.80
C LYS A 37 14.66 1.40 6.56
N SER A 38 13.94 2.40 6.05
CA SER A 38 13.12 2.25 4.84
C SER A 38 13.97 1.99 3.59
N MET A 39 15.27 2.34 3.61
CA MET A 39 16.20 2.06 2.52
C MET A 39 16.29 0.56 2.21
N TYR A 40 16.32 -0.29 3.25
CA TYR A 40 16.46 -1.74 3.13
C TYR A 40 15.23 -2.52 3.60
N ALA A 41 14.09 -1.85 3.77
CA ALA A 41 12.84 -2.50 4.14
C ALA A 41 12.38 -3.52 3.09
N SER A 42 11.89 -4.65 3.58
CA SER A 42 11.25 -5.70 2.80
C SER A 42 9.88 -5.26 2.26
N ALA A 43 9.36 -5.98 1.26
CA ALA A 43 8.05 -5.69 0.69
C ALA A 43 6.90 -5.69 1.73
N PRO A 44 6.82 -6.66 2.68
CA PRO A 44 5.82 -6.60 3.75
C PRO A 44 5.97 -5.40 4.68
N GLU A 45 7.20 -5.03 5.08
CA GLU A 45 7.44 -3.86 5.92
C GLU A 45 6.99 -2.56 5.22
N ARG A 46 7.28 -2.43 3.91
CA ARG A 46 6.80 -1.31 3.09
C ARG A 46 5.27 -1.26 3.05
N MET A 47 4.62 -2.41 2.86
CA MET A 47 3.15 -2.48 2.86
C MET A 47 2.55 -2.11 4.20
N VAL A 48 3.11 -2.59 5.32
CA VAL A 48 2.64 -2.20 6.67
C VAL A 48 2.76 -0.69 6.84
N ALA A 49 3.90 -0.13 6.45
CA ALA A 49 4.15 1.30 6.54
C ALA A 49 3.21 2.12 5.63
N ALA A 50 2.86 1.63 4.43
CA ALA A 50 1.95 2.29 3.50
C ALA A 50 0.47 2.17 3.93
N ILE A 51 0.03 0.99 4.38
CA ILE A 51 -1.32 0.76 4.91
C ILE A 51 -1.59 1.67 6.12
N GLY A 52 -0.60 1.84 6.99
CA GLY A 52 -0.69 2.68 8.17
C GLY A 52 -1.46 2.04 9.33
N GLN A 53 -1.79 2.86 10.32
CA GLN A 53 -2.49 2.42 11.52
C GLN A 53 -4.02 2.50 11.37
N PRO A 54 -4.76 1.57 11.98
CA PRO A 54 -6.21 1.61 11.97
C PRO A 54 -6.75 2.58 13.02
N ASN A 55 -7.89 3.19 12.72
CA ASN A 55 -8.76 3.82 13.69
C ASN A 55 -9.63 2.74 14.34
N LEU A 56 -9.71 2.75 15.67
CA LEU A 56 -10.59 1.86 16.43
C LEU A 56 -11.96 2.51 16.56
N ILE A 57 -12.98 1.89 15.95
CA ILE A 57 -14.35 2.37 16.01
C ILE A 57 -15.16 1.44 16.91
N ASP A 58 -15.63 1.99 18.04
CA ASP A 58 -16.60 1.33 18.91
C ASP A 58 -18.00 1.46 18.29
N THR A 59 -18.48 0.37 17.70
CA THR A 59 -19.75 0.38 16.96
C THR A 59 -20.97 0.38 17.88
N SER A 60 -20.83 0.14 19.18
CA SER A 60 -21.94 0.21 20.14
C SER A 60 -22.51 1.62 20.31
N LYS A 61 -21.72 2.65 19.96
CA LYS A 61 -22.09 4.07 20.05
C LYS A 61 -22.93 4.58 18.88
N ASP A 62 -23.07 3.78 17.82
CA ASP A 62 -23.83 4.11 16.62
C ASP A 62 -24.81 2.97 16.33
N GLU A 63 -26.11 3.26 16.34
CA GLU A 63 -27.15 2.24 16.18
C GLU A 63 -27.05 1.47 14.85
N ARG A 64 -26.65 2.14 13.76
CA ARG A 64 -26.50 1.52 12.44
C ARG A 64 -25.27 0.63 12.41
N LEU A 65 -24.14 1.13 12.90
CA LEU A 65 -22.89 0.34 12.94
C LEU A 65 -23.00 -0.82 13.92
N GLY A 66 -23.67 -0.62 15.05
CA GLY A 66 -23.92 -1.65 16.05
C GLY A 66 -24.72 -2.83 15.51
N ARG A 67 -25.70 -2.58 14.63
CA ARG A 67 -26.46 -3.62 13.93
C ARG A 67 -25.62 -4.37 12.88
N ILE A 68 -24.74 -3.66 12.16
CA ILE A 68 -23.89 -4.25 11.10
C ILE A 68 -22.77 -5.10 11.70
N PHE A 69 -22.15 -4.62 12.76
CA PHE A 69 -20.95 -5.21 13.35
C PHE A 69 -21.19 -5.83 14.73
N SER A 70 -22.43 -6.03 15.13
CA SER A 70 -22.82 -6.65 16.41
C SER A 70 -22.15 -5.99 17.62
N ASN A 71 -22.15 -4.65 17.66
CA ASN A 71 -21.57 -3.82 18.72
C ASN A 71 -20.08 -4.08 19.03
N ARG A 72 -19.32 -4.72 18.13
CA ARG A 72 -17.88 -4.96 18.33
C ARG A 72 -17.06 -3.70 18.02
N THR A 73 -15.83 -3.63 18.56
CA THR A 73 -14.85 -2.66 18.07
C THR A 73 -14.26 -3.14 16.75
N VAL A 74 -14.26 -2.28 15.73
CA VAL A 74 -13.75 -2.60 14.38
C VAL A 74 -12.53 -1.73 14.07
N LYS A 75 -11.54 -2.32 13.39
CA LYS A 75 -10.37 -1.60 12.88
C LYS A 75 -10.65 -1.07 11.47
N VAL A 76 -10.67 0.26 11.33
CA VAL A 76 -10.86 0.91 10.03
C VAL A 76 -9.55 1.56 9.59
N TYR A 77 -9.03 1.14 8.44
CA TYR A 77 -7.79 1.67 7.88
C TYR A 77 -8.09 2.83 6.92
N PRO A 78 -7.60 4.06 7.17
CA PRO A 78 -7.87 5.22 6.31
C PRO A 78 -7.44 5.03 4.85
N SER A 79 -6.37 4.27 4.63
CA SER A 79 -5.88 3.89 3.31
C SER A 79 -6.89 3.10 2.47
N PHE A 80 -7.94 2.57 3.09
CA PHE A 80 -9.03 1.82 2.46
C PHE A 80 -10.42 2.45 2.69
N ALA A 81 -10.51 3.76 2.92
CA ALA A 81 -11.78 4.45 3.22
C ALA A 81 -12.89 4.25 2.17
N ASP A 82 -12.54 3.95 0.91
CA ASP A 82 -13.49 3.73 -0.19
C ASP A 82 -14.08 2.30 -0.22
N PHE A 83 -13.66 1.43 0.69
CA PHE A 83 -14.04 0.01 0.73
C PHE A 83 -15.05 -0.28 1.86
N TYR A 84 -16.30 0.09 1.62
CA TYR A 84 -17.39 -0.09 2.57
C TYR A 84 -17.78 -1.56 2.74
N GLY A 85 -17.96 -2.02 3.98
CA GLY A 85 -18.39 -3.38 4.28
C GLY A 85 -17.29 -4.44 4.10
N MET A 86 -16.04 -4.01 3.88
CA MET A 86 -14.88 -4.89 3.71
C MET A 86 -13.90 -4.79 4.89
N GLU A 87 -14.30 -4.17 6.01
CA GLU A 87 -13.44 -3.84 7.14
C GLU A 87 -12.72 -5.09 7.70
N ASP A 88 -13.43 -6.20 7.86
CA ASP A 88 -12.83 -7.48 8.28
C ASP A 88 -11.82 -8.02 7.26
N THR A 89 -12.13 -7.90 5.96
CA THR A 89 -11.25 -8.37 4.90
C THR A 89 -9.97 -7.54 4.87
N ILE A 90 -10.10 -6.22 5.00
CA ILE A 90 -8.97 -5.29 5.08
C ILE A 90 -8.14 -5.57 6.34
N GLU A 91 -8.78 -5.81 7.49
CA GLU A 91 -8.06 -6.16 8.72
C GLU A 91 -7.25 -7.45 8.54
N ARG A 92 -7.79 -8.46 7.86
CA ARG A 92 -7.05 -9.70 7.54
C ARG A 92 -5.88 -9.45 6.60
N ILE A 93 -6.05 -8.62 5.56
CA ILE A 93 -4.97 -8.25 4.63
C ILE A 93 -3.87 -7.48 5.36
N ALA A 94 -4.23 -6.50 6.18
CA ALA A 94 -3.29 -5.74 6.99
C ALA A 94 -2.57 -6.65 8.00
N GLY A 95 -3.29 -7.62 8.60
CA GLY A 95 -2.74 -8.66 9.45
C GLY A 95 -1.71 -9.52 8.74
N TYR A 96 -2.00 -9.98 7.52
CA TYR A 96 -1.08 -10.76 6.68
C TYR A 96 0.26 -10.02 6.50
N PHE A 97 0.23 -8.75 6.08
CA PHE A 97 1.47 -7.97 5.92
C PHE A 97 2.18 -7.71 7.26
N ARG A 98 1.44 -7.48 8.34
CA ARG A 98 2.01 -7.30 9.68
C ARG A 98 2.78 -8.54 10.12
N TYR A 99 2.19 -9.73 9.99
CA TYR A 99 2.86 -10.97 10.37
C TYR A 99 4.04 -11.29 9.43
N ALA A 100 3.88 -11.10 8.12
CA ALA A 100 4.96 -11.27 7.15
C ALA A 100 6.15 -10.33 7.42
N SER A 101 5.89 -9.08 7.83
CA SER A 101 6.93 -8.10 8.21
C SER A 101 7.74 -8.51 9.44
N GLN A 102 7.14 -9.34 10.30
CA GLN A 102 7.79 -9.87 11.51
C GLN A 102 8.55 -11.19 11.23
N GLY A 103 8.61 -11.62 9.97
CA GLY A 103 9.27 -12.87 9.59
C GLY A 103 8.49 -14.14 9.94
N LEU A 104 7.18 -14.02 10.21
CA LEU A 104 6.29 -15.15 10.45
C LEU A 104 5.96 -15.91 9.17
N GLU A 105 5.15 -16.96 9.28
CA GLU A 105 4.90 -17.93 8.21
C GLU A 105 4.24 -17.30 6.97
N GLU A 106 3.46 -16.24 7.13
CA GLU A 106 2.85 -15.46 6.06
C GLU A 106 3.86 -14.95 5.04
N ARG A 107 5.13 -14.73 5.44
CA ARG A 107 6.22 -14.34 4.54
C ARG A 107 6.45 -15.36 3.41
N LYS A 108 6.12 -16.63 3.63
CA LYS A 108 6.29 -17.72 2.66
C LYS A 108 5.01 -18.04 1.88
N GLN A 109 3.90 -17.36 2.19
CA GLN A 109 2.60 -17.62 1.62
C GLN A 109 2.27 -16.61 0.53
N ILE A 110 1.40 -16.99 -0.41
CA ILE A 110 0.88 -16.10 -1.45
C ILE A 110 -0.48 -15.56 -1.00
N LEU A 111 -0.66 -14.25 -1.02
CA LEU A 111 -1.96 -13.63 -0.77
C LEU A 111 -2.92 -13.93 -1.93
N TYR A 112 -3.92 -14.77 -1.68
CA TYR A 112 -4.93 -15.15 -2.65
C TYR A 112 -6.30 -14.52 -2.33
N LEU A 113 -6.80 -13.66 -3.23
CA LEU A 113 -8.10 -13.01 -3.09
C LEU A 113 -9.17 -13.88 -3.76
N LEU A 114 -9.92 -14.65 -2.97
CA LEU A 114 -10.99 -15.51 -3.45
C LEU A 114 -12.37 -14.86 -3.22
N GLY A 115 -13.27 -14.95 -4.22
CA GLY A 115 -14.65 -14.49 -4.08
C GLY A 115 -15.40 -14.40 -5.42
N PRO A 116 -16.72 -14.14 -5.40
CA PRO A 116 -17.54 -14.04 -6.60
C PRO A 116 -17.11 -12.88 -7.52
N VAL A 117 -17.45 -12.97 -8.80
CA VAL A 117 -17.26 -11.85 -9.75
C VAL A 117 -17.94 -10.59 -9.23
N GLY A 118 -17.33 -9.41 -9.44
CA GLY A 118 -17.84 -8.14 -8.93
C GLY A 118 -17.57 -7.84 -7.45
N GLY A 119 -17.02 -8.77 -6.66
CA GLY A 119 -16.74 -8.56 -5.22
C GLY A 119 -15.56 -7.63 -4.87
N GLY A 120 -15.19 -6.69 -5.73
CA GLY A 120 -14.15 -5.69 -5.44
C GLY A 120 -12.70 -6.19 -5.40
N LYS A 121 -12.43 -7.46 -5.76
CA LYS A 121 -11.08 -8.06 -5.71
C LYS A 121 -10.03 -7.28 -6.51
N SER A 122 -10.34 -6.91 -7.76
CA SER A 122 -9.44 -6.13 -8.60
C SER A 122 -9.22 -4.73 -8.03
N SER A 123 -10.25 -4.12 -7.44
CA SER A 123 -10.14 -2.82 -6.78
C SER A 123 -9.23 -2.88 -5.54
N LEU A 124 -9.33 -3.95 -4.74
CA LEU A 124 -8.42 -4.18 -3.62
C LEU A 124 -6.98 -4.39 -4.10
N ALA A 125 -6.77 -5.22 -5.14
CA ALA A 125 -5.45 -5.43 -5.72
C ALA A 125 -4.83 -4.10 -6.21
N GLU A 126 -5.62 -3.27 -6.90
CA GLU A 126 -5.16 -1.96 -7.37
C GLU A 126 -4.86 -1.00 -6.19
N ARG A 127 -5.66 -1.05 -5.11
CA ARG A 127 -5.36 -0.27 -3.89
C ARG A 127 -4.05 -0.72 -3.26
N LEU A 128 -3.81 -2.03 -3.14
CA LEU A 128 -2.57 -2.57 -2.59
C LEU A 128 -1.36 -2.18 -3.45
N LYS A 129 -1.49 -2.23 -4.77
CA LYS A 129 -0.47 -1.74 -5.71
C LYS A 129 -0.16 -0.26 -5.46
N LYS A 130 -1.16 0.61 -5.42
CA LYS A 130 -0.99 2.04 -5.14
C LYS A 130 -0.30 2.30 -3.80
N LEU A 131 -0.61 1.52 -2.78
CA LEU A 131 0.06 1.62 -1.48
C LEU A 131 1.53 1.19 -1.55
N MET A 132 1.83 0.11 -2.29
CA MET A 132 3.21 -0.32 -2.51
C MET A 132 4.02 0.76 -3.24
N GLU A 133 3.44 1.42 -4.25
CA GLU A 133 4.08 2.46 -5.05
C GLU A 133 4.45 3.72 -4.24
N GLN A 134 3.84 3.94 -3.06
CA GLN A 134 4.22 5.04 -2.15
C GLN A 134 5.58 4.82 -1.49
N ARG A 135 6.14 3.61 -1.56
CA ARG A 135 7.38 3.23 -0.90
C ARG A 135 8.42 2.86 -1.95
N PRO A 136 9.45 3.70 -2.18
CA PRO A 136 10.46 3.43 -3.20
C PRO A 136 11.22 2.15 -2.90
N ILE A 137 11.78 1.50 -3.92
CA ILE A 137 12.72 0.39 -3.78
C ILE A 137 14.05 0.77 -4.42
N TYR A 138 15.14 0.27 -3.86
CA TYR A 138 16.48 0.45 -4.42
C TYR A 138 16.96 -0.87 -5.00
N THR A 139 17.47 -0.83 -6.21
CA THR A 139 18.01 -2.00 -6.92
C THR A 139 19.43 -1.70 -7.38
N LEU A 140 20.20 -2.77 -7.61
CA LEU A 140 21.51 -2.61 -8.25
C LEU A 140 21.29 -2.24 -9.71
N LYS A 141 21.85 -1.11 -10.13
CA LYS A 141 21.94 -0.74 -11.53
C LYS A 141 22.93 -1.68 -12.22
N ALA A 142 22.43 -2.57 -13.07
CA ALA A 142 23.27 -3.30 -14.01
C ALA A 142 23.69 -2.33 -15.12
N GLY A 143 24.99 -2.27 -15.39
CA GLY A 143 25.59 -1.42 -16.43
C GLY A 143 25.18 -1.82 -17.84
#